data_AF-A0A7Y6IP26-F1
#
_entry.id   AF-A0A7Y6IP26-F1
#
_cell.length_a   1.000
_cell.length_b   1.000
_cell.length_c   1.000
_cell.angle_alpha   90.00
_cell.angle_beta   90.00
_cell.angle_gamma   90.00
#
_symmetry.space_group_name_H-M   'P 1'
#
loop_
_entity.id
_entity.type
_entity.pdbx_description
1 polymer ?
#
loop_
_entity_poly.entity_id
_entity_poly.type
_entity_poly.pdbx_seq_one_letter_code
_entity_poly.pdbx_strand_id
1 'polypeptide(L)'
;MLTADALLKVAKSQLGVKENRAGGGTRFHRWYMSSPRAAQTVARDGGSIRAYRNAPWCAMFVSWVGEKAGLRASMGADAYTVTWARWFKRHERWGRKAERGAVVFFSWNGGRIGSIDHVGLVKKDNGNGTITTIEGNTGDGRVEQRVRPKSQVVGYGYPEFQG
;
A
#
# COMPACT_ATOMS: atom_id res chain seq x y z
N MET A 1 18.09 7.17 7.15
CA MET A 1 18.28 5.70 7.13
C MET A 1 17.01 5.05 6.58
N LEU A 2 17.17 4.05 5.71
CA LEU A 2 16.07 3.31 5.10
C LEU A 2 15.53 2.26 6.08
N THR A 3 14.71 2.68 7.05
CA THR A 3 14.21 1.78 8.12
C THR A 3 12.70 1.65 8.13
N ALA A 4 12.20 0.58 8.74
CA ALA A 4 10.76 0.40 8.97
C ALA A 4 10.16 1.55 9.80
N ASP A 5 10.94 2.11 10.74
CA ASP A 5 10.49 3.24 11.56
C ASP A 5 10.39 4.54 10.77
N ALA A 6 11.34 4.81 9.87
CA ALA A 6 11.25 5.96 8.97
C ALA A 6 10.02 5.85 8.06
N LEU A 7 9.79 4.67 7.47
CA LEU A 7 8.62 4.37 6.65
C LEU A 7 7.31 4.59 7.43
N LEU A 8 7.19 4.02 8.62
CA LEU A 8 5.99 4.13 9.45
C LEU A 8 5.81 5.55 10.01
N LYS A 9 6.89 6.32 10.24
CA LYS A 9 6.81 7.73 10.62
C LYS A 9 6.16 8.55 9.51
N VAL A 10 6.57 8.34 8.26
CA VAL A 10 5.93 8.97 7.09
C VAL A 10 4.45 8.57 7.00
N ALA A 11 4.13 7.27 7.13
CA ALA A 11 2.74 6.81 7.10
C ALA A 11 1.87 7.47 8.18
N LYS A 12 2.35 7.49 9.44
CA LYS A 12 1.62 8.08 10.58
C LYS A 12 1.37 9.57 10.42
N SER A 13 2.30 10.30 9.80
CA SER A 13 2.14 11.74 9.56
C SER A 13 0.95 12.08 8.67
N GLN A 14 0.35 11.08 8.00
CA GLN A 14 -0.79 11.26 7.11
C GLN A 14 -2.13 10.83 7.73
N LEU A 15 -2.16 10.36 8.99
CA LEU A 15 -3.40 9.97 9.66
C LEU A 15 -4.44 11.10 9.60
N GLY A 16 -5.67 10.75 9.24
CA GLY A 16 -6.79 11.69 9.11
C GLY A 16 -6.94 12.33 7.72
N VAL A 17 -5.96 12.21 6.81
CA VAL A 17 -6.13 12.64 5.41
C VAL A 17 -7.32 11.89 4.81
N LYS A 18 -8.30 12.65 4.28
CA LYS A 18 -9.55 12.13 3.73
C LYS A 18 -9.69 12.46 2.25
N GLU A 19 -10.32 11.57 1.50
CA GLU A 19 -10.84 11.86 0.16
C GLU A 19 -12.00 12.87 0.16
N ASN A 20 -12.24 13.47 -1.00
CA ASN A 20 -13.40 14.33 -1.23
C ASN A 20 -14.66 13.48 -1.51
N ARG A 21 -15.81 14.15 -1.68
CA ARG A 21 -17.10 13.47 -1.96
C ARG A 21 -17.10 12.61 -3.25
N ALA A 22 -16.14 12.79 -4.13
CA ALA A 22 -16.01 12.02 -5.37
C ALA A 22 -15.11 10.78 -5.21
N GLY A 23 -14.71 10.41 -3.98
CA GLY A 23 -13.81 9.29 -3.71
C GLY A 23 -12.33 9.59 -3.97
N GLY A 24 -11.99 10.87 -4.22
CA GLY A 24 -10.71 11.26 -4.77
C GLY A 24 -10.05 12.47 -4.11
N GLY A 25 -9.19 13.15 -4.87
CA GLY A 25 -8.70 14.48 -4.50
C GLY A 25 -7.71 14.53 -3.33
N THR A 26 -7.30 13.39 -2.79
CA THR A 26 -6.19 13.33 -1.84
C THR A 26 -4.87 13.73 -2.52
N ARG A 27 -3.87 14.08 -1.71
CA ARG A 27 -2.50 14.32 -2.21
C ARG A 27 -1.90 13.09 -2.90
N PHE A 28 -2.33 11.88 -2.54
CA PHE A 28 -1.82 10.63 -3.10
C PHE A 28 -2.26 10.46 -4.56
N HIS A 29 -3.51 10.81 -4.88
CA HIS A 29 -3.97 10.87 -6.28
C HIS A 29 -3.16 11.89 -7.09
N ARG A 30 -3.01 13.13 -6.57
CA ARG A 30 -2.27 14.19 -7.26
C ARG A 30 -0.83 13.77 -7.54
N TRP A 31 -0.15 13.24 -6.53
CA TRP A 31 1.21 12.73 -6.68
C TRP A 31 1.28 11.58 -7.69
N TYR A 32 0.42 10.57 -7.56
CA TYR A 32 0.47 9.40 -8.43
C TYR A 32 0.29 9.82 -9.89
N MET A 33 -0.74 10.63 -10.18
CA MET A 33 -0.99 11.16 -11.53
C MET A 33 0.19 11.96 -12.11
N SER A 34 0.96 12.65 -11.27
CA SER A 34 2.15 13.40 -11.70
C SER A 34 3.42 12.54 -11.80
N SER A 35 3.39 11.28 -11.33
CA SER A 35 4.58 10.44 -11.26
C SER A 35 4.87 9.73 -12.59
N PRO A 36 6.14 9.44 -12.91
CA PRO A 36 6.48 8.55 -14.03
C PRO A 36 5.81 7.18 -13.92
N ARG A 37 5.49 6.75 -12.69
CA ARG A 37 4.82 5.47 -12.45
C ARG A 37 3.41 5.44 -13.05
N ALA A 38 2.64 6.52 -13.00
CA ALA A 38 1.31 6.55 -13.62
C ALA A 38 1.39 6.35 -15.13
N ALA A 39 2.35 6.97 -15.82
CA ALA A 39 2.57 6.77 -17.25
C ALA A 39 2.94 5.31 -17.56
N GLN A 40 3.82 4.70 -16.75
CA GLN A 40 4.20 3.29 -16.89
C GLN A 40 3.00 2.34 -16.67
N THR A 41 2.15 2.61 -15.68
CA THR A 41 0.95 1.81 -15.43
C THR A 41 -0.05 1.94 -16.57
N VAL A 42 -0.29 3.14 -17.10
CA VAL A 42 -1.17 3.34 -18.26
C VAL A 42 -0.62 2.64 -19.51
N ALA A 43 0.69 2.70 -19.75
CA ALA A 43 1.30 1.98 -20.87
C ALA A 43 1.16 0.45 -20.74
N ARG A 44 1.21 -0.07 -19.50
CA ARG A 44 1.10 -1.51 -19.21
C ARG A 44 -0.35 -2.01 -19.27
N ASP A 45 -1.27 -1.26 -18.67
CA ASP A 45 -2.64 -1.73 -18.35
C ASP A 45 -3.72 -1.05 -19.21
N GLY A 46 -3.36 -0.03 -19.98
CA GLY A 46 -4.31 0.83 -20.68
C GLY A 46 -4.96 1.89 -19.78
N GLY A 47 -5.97 2.59 -20.32
CA GLY A 47 -6.69 3.65 -19.61
C GLY A 47 -6.06 5.03 -19.75
N SER A 48 -6.21 5.90 -18.74
CA SER A 48 -5.67 7.26 -18.75
C SER A 48 -5.22 7.71 -17.38
N ILE A 49 -4.24 8.62 -17.32
CA ILE A 49 -3.76 9.21 -16.05
C ILE A 49 -4.93 9.84 -15.27
N ARG A 50 -5.87 10.48 -15.97
CA ARG A 50 -7.03 11.12 -15.34
C ARG A 50 -7.94 10.13 -14.60
N ALA A 51 -7.96 8.86 -14.98
CA ALA A 51 -8.72 7.82 -14.29
C ALA A 51 -8.28 7.65 -12.83
N TYR A 52 -7.02 7.95 -12.50
CA TYR A 52 -6.53 7.92 -11.13
C TYR A 52 -7.01 9.09 -10.26
N ARG A 53 -7.77 10.06 -10.76
CA ARG A 53 -8.17 11.23 -9.94
C ARG A 53 -9.02 10.86 -8.73
N ASN A 54 -9.87 9.84 -8.90
CA ASN A 54 -10.90 9.39 -7.96
C ASN A 54 -10.92 7.85 -7.82
N ALA A 55 -9.83 7.19 -8.19
CA ALA A 55 -9.71 5.74 -8.08
C ALA A 55 -9.48 5.32 -6.61
N PRO A 56 -9.78 4.08 -6.22
CA PRO A 56 -9.34 3.54 -4.94
C PRO A 56 -7.83 3.74 -4.76
N TRP A 57 -7.43 4.31 -3.62
CA TRP A 57 -6.09 4.89 -3.46
C TRP A 57 -5.26 4.27 -2.34
N CYS A 58 -5.65 3.11 -1.81
CA CYS A 58 -4.88 2.37 -0.81
C CYS A 58 -3.43 2.13 -1.28
N ALA A 59 -3.25 1.62 -2.50
CA ALA A 59 -1.94 1.34 -3.08
C ALA A 59 -1.17 2.62 -3.45
N MET A 60 -1.87 3.66 -3.91
CA MET A 60 -1.25 4.98 -4.16
C MET A 60 -0.69 5.60 -2.88
N PHE A 61 -1.42 5.47 -1.76
CA PHE A 61 -0.95 5.91 -0.46
C PHE A 61 0.33 5.17 -0.04
N VAL A 62 0.32 3.83 -0.05
CA VAL A 62 1.51 3.07 0.37
C VAL A 62 2.69 3.33 -0.57
N SER A 63 2.44 3.46 -1.87
CA SER A 63 3.45 3.85 -2.87
C SER A 63 4.06 5.22 -2.56
N TRP A 64 3.22 6.20 -2.21
CA TRP A 64 3.67 7.54 -1.82
C TRP A 64 4.53 7.51 -0.56
N VAL A 65 4.11 6.71 0.44
CA VAL A 65 4.88 6.55 1.69
C VAL A 65 6.25 5.96 1.40
N GLY A 66 6.32 4.93 0.55
CA GLY A 66 7.57 4.33 0.10
C GLY A 66 8.50 5.32 -0.61
N GLU A 67 7.95 6.11 -1.53
CA GLU A 67 8.68 7.17 -2.22
C GLU A 67 9.26 8.18 -1.24
N LYS A 68 8.44 8.69 -0.31
CA LYS A 68 8.87 9.71 0.67
C LYS A 68 9.83 9.20 1.72
N ALA A 69 9.83 7.90 1.99
CA ALA A 69 10.80 7.26 2.87
C ALA A 69 12.08 6.84 2.14
N GLY A 70 12.21 7.10 0.84
CA GLY A 70 13.37 6.69 0.03
C GLY A 70 13.42 5.19 -0.27
N LEU A 71 12.33 4.47 -0.06
CA LEU A 71 12.23 3.01 -0.16
C LEU A 71 11.68 2.52 -1.50
N ARG A 72 11.46 3.41 -2.48
CA ARG A 72 10.85 3.09 -3.79
C ARG A 72 11.52 1.93 -4.53
N ALA A 73 12.85 1.85 -4.50
CA ALA A 73 13.60 0.77 -5.15
C ALA A 73 13.36 -0.58 -4.45
N SER A 74 13.27 -0.54 -3.12
CA SER A 74 13.12 -1.71 -2.26
C SER A 74 11.68 -2.24 -2.24
N MET A 75 10.67 -1.37 -2.13
CA MET A 75 9.28 -1.83 -2.04
C MET A 75 8.51 -1.80 -3.36
N GLY A 76 9.06 -1.25 -4.44
CA GLY A 76 8.29 -1.01 -5.65
C GLY A 76 7.23 0.10 -5.46
N ALA A 77 6.34 0.25 -6.44
CA ALA A 77 5.15 1.09 -6.35
C ALA A 77 4.16 0.70 -7.44
N ASP A 78 2.86 0.72 -7.13
CA ASP A 78 1.79 0.58 -8.11
C ASP A 78 0.47 1.14 -7.55
N ALA A 79 -0.46 1.51 -8.44
CA ALA A 79 -1.84 1.78 -8.07
C ALA A 79 -2.68 0.49 -8.05
N TYR A 80 -2.24 -0.58 -8.74
CA TYR A 80 -2.95 -1.85 -8.74
C TYR A 80 -2.30 -2.88 -7.79
N THR A 81 -3.06 -3.27 -6.77
CA THR A 81 -2.64 -4.14 -5.66
C THR A 81 -2.11 -5.50 -6.13
N VAL A 82 -2.81 -6.15 -7.06
CA VAL A 82 -2.44 -7.48 -7.60
C VAL A 82 -1.10 -7.43 -8.31
N THR A 83 -0.89 -6.42 -9.17
CA THR A 83 0.38 -6.28 -9.88
C THR A 83 1.53 -5.98 -8.93
N TRP A 84 1.28 -5.21 -7.87
CA TRP A 84 2.29 -4.95 -6.85
C TRP A 84 2.66 -6.19 -6.03
N ALA A 85 1.69 -7.00 -5.62
CA ALA A 85 1.97 -8.29 -4.98
C ALA A 85 2.79 -9.22 -5.89
N ARG A 86 2.46 -9.28 -7.19
CA ARG A 86 3.25 -10.03 -8.17
C ARG A 86 4.67 -9.46 -8.32
N TRP A 87 4.86 -8.14 -8.20
CA TRP A 87 6.18 -7.53 -8.21
C TRP A 87 7.03 -8.04 -7.03
N PHE A 88 6.51 -8.00 -5.80
CA PHE A 88 7.21 -8.56 -4.64
C PHE A 88 7.56 -10.04 -4.82
N LYS A 89 6.62 -10.83 -5.35
CA LYS A 89 6.86 -12.26 -5.63
C LYS A 89 7.97 -12.48 -6.64
N ARG A 90 8.03 -11.68 -7.72
CA ARG A 90 9.10 -11.76 -8.73
C ARG A 90 10.47 -11.33 -8.22
N HIS A 91 10.50 -10.50 -7.17
CA HIS A 91 11.75 -10.06 -6.53
C HIS A 91 12.06 -10.90 -5.29
N GLU A 92 11.45 -12.09 -5.14
CA GLU A 92 11.68 -13.03 -4.03
C GLU A 92 11.43 -12.44 -2.64
N ARG A 93 10.57 -11.42 -2.57
CA ARG A 93 10.32 -10.63 -1.36
C ARG A 93 8.86 -10.67 -0.97
N TRP A 94 8.26 -11.85 -1.14
CA TRP A 94 6.88 -12.15 -0.79
C TRP A 94 6.84 -13.29 0.22
N GLY A 95 6.01 -13.18 1.26
CA GLY A 95 5.83 -14.26 2.22
C GLY A 95 4.56 -14.14 3.05
N ARG A 96 4.52 -14.90 4.16
CA ARG A 96 3.34 -15.07 5.01
C ARG A 96 3.49 -14.55 6.44
N LYS A 97 4.65 -13.98 6.79
CA LYS A 97 4.94 -13.51 8.14
C LYS A 97 4.65 -12.02 8.23
N ALA A 98 3.92 -11.61 9.27
CA ALA A 98 3.70 -10.21 9.55
C ALA A 98 5.00 -9.62 10.12
N GLU A 99 5.61 -8.69 9.38
CA GLU A 99 6.82 -8.00 9.80
C GLU A 99 6.59 -6.50 9.80
N ARG A 100 7.18 -5.80 10.76
CA ARG A 100 7.06 -4.36 10.88
C ARG A 100 7.59 -3.70 9.60
N GLY A 101 6.79 -2.81 9.01
CA GLY A 101 7.13 -2.12 7.76
C GLY A 101 6.80 -2.92 6.50
N ALA A 102 6.40 -4.18 6.60
CA ALA A 102 5.93 -4.95 5.45
C ALA A 102 4.69 -4.32 4.82
N VAL A 103 4.58 -4.42 3.49
CA VAL A 103 3.34 -4.11 2.78
C VAL A 103 2.42 -5.33 2.93
N VAL A 104 1.27 -5.16 3.56
CA VAL A 104 0.28 -6.23 3.72
C VAL A 104 -0.78 -6.13 2.63
N PHE A 105 -1.20 -7.28 2.10
CA PHE A 105 -2.19 -7.40 1.04
C PHE A 105 -3.38 -8.23 1.53
N PHE A 106 -4.58 -7.68 1.42
CA PHE A 106 -5.82 -8.27 1.92
C PHE A 106 -6.76 -8.72 0.80
N SER A 107 -7.55 -9.76 1.08
CA SER A 107 -8.66 -10.24 0.27
C SER A 107 -9.84 -10.49 1.20
N TRP A 108 -10.93 -9.75 1.04
CA TRP A 108 -12.06 -9.80 1.97
C TRP A 108 -12.83 -11.10 1.89
N ASN A 109 -12.85 -11.71 0.71
CA ASN A 109 -13.46 -13.01 0.46
C ASN A 109 -12.45 -14.17 0.61
N GLY A 110 -11.27 -13.90 1.19
CA GLY A 110 -10.15 -14.84 1.20
C GLY A 110 -9.59 -15.09 -0.21
N GLY A 111 -8.44 -15.74 -0.31
CA GLY A 111 -7.93 -16.20 -1.60
C GLY A 111 -6.44 -16.00 -1.82
N ARG A 112 -6.10 -15.69 -3.07
CA ARG A 112 -4.75 -15.70 -3.64
C ARG A 112 -4.41 -14.32 -4.18
N ILE A 113 -3.18 -14.14 -4.67
CA ILE A 113 -2.71 -12.85 -5.21
C ILE A 113 -3.69 -12.22 -6.22
N GLY A 114 -4.40 -13.03 -7.02
CA GLY A 114 -5.37 -12.54 -7.99
C GLY A 114 -6.67 -11.95 -7.41
N SER A 115 -6.93 -12.10 -6.11
CA SER A 115 -8.15 -11.62 -5.43
C SER A 115 -7.88 -10.48 -4.44
N ILE A 116 -6.71 -9.83 -4.50
CA ILE A 116 -6.35 -8.78 -3.54
C ILE A 116 -7.22 -7.54 -3.74
N ASP A 117 -7.93 -7.14 -2.68
CA ASP A 117 -8.82 -5.98 -2.64
C ASP A 117 -8.13 -4.72 -2.09
N HIS A 118 -7.20 -4.90 -1.16
CA HIS A 118 -6.67 -3.78 -0.36
C HIS A 118 -5.23 -3.99 0.09
N VAL A 119 -4.53 -2.89 0.39
CA VAL A 119 -3.16 -2.91 0.90
C VAL A 119 -2.93 -1.88 2.00
N GLY A 120 -1.97 -2.18 2.87
CA GLY A 120 -1.54 -1.28 3.94
C GLY A 120 -0.11 -1.55 4.37
N LEU A 121 0.35 -0.85 5.41
CA LEU A 121 1.64 -1.07 6.04
C LEU A 121 1.47 -1.71 7.42
N VAL A 122 2.18 -2.80 7.67
CA VAL A 122 2.20 -3.45 8.98
C VAL A 122 2.94 -2.56 9.97
N LYS A 123 2.25 -2.07 10.99
CA LYS A 123 2.86 -1.39 12.13
C LYS A 123 3.37 -2.41 13.15
N LYS A 124 2.59 -3.45 13.43
CA LYS A 124 2.88 -4.45 14.46
C LYS A 124 2.09 -5.75 14.23
N ASP A 125 2.72 -6.88 14.53
CA ASP A 125 2.03 -8.14 14.80
C ASP A 125 1.58 -8.18 16.27
N ASN A 126 0.29 -8.41 16.51
CA ASN A 126 -0.28 -8.36 17.86
C ASN A 126 -0.17 -9.69 18.61
N GLY A 127 0.26 -10.78 17.96
CA GLY A 127 0.44 -12.08 18.60
C GLY A 127 -0.86 -12.84 18.91
N ASN A 128 -2.03 -12.24 18.65
CA ASN A 128 -3.35 -12.83 18.91
C ASN A 128 -4.14 -13.12 17.63
N GLY A 129 -3.43 -13.41 16.53
CA GLY A 129 -4.04 -13.60 15.22
C GLY A 129 -4.44 -12.31 14.49
N THR A 130 -4.13 -11.13 15.05
CA THR A 130 -4.36 -9.82 14.40
C THR A 130 -3.06 -9.07 14.13
N ILE A 131 -3.14 -8.08 13.26
CA ILE A 131 -2.07 -7.12 12.97
C ILE A 131 -2.60 -5.70 13.11
N THR A 132 -1.76 -4.78 13.57
CA THR A 132 -2.02 -3.35 13.49
C THR A 132 -1.37 -2.78 12.25
N THR A 133 -2.12 -2.02 11.46
CA THR A 133 -1.72 -1.49 10.16
C THR A 133 -1.94 0.02 10.06
N ILE A 134 -1.31 0.66 9.09
CA ILE A 134 -1.64 2.01 8.63
C ILE A 134 -2.04 1.89 7.16
N GLU A 135 -3.26 2.29 6.86
CA GLU A 135 -3.93 2.07 5.58
C GLU A 135 -4.47 3.41 5.06
N GLY A 136 -4.47 3.58 3.74
CA GLY A 136 -5.17 4.67 3.06
C GLY A 136 -6.43 4.14 2.38
N ASN A 137 -7.41 4.99 2.10
CA ASN A 137 -8.69 4.60 1.52
C ASN A 137 -9.38 3.48 2.34
N THR A 138 -9.36 3.60 3.67
CA THR A 138 -10.09 2.74 4.59
C THR A 138 -11.13 3.56 5.37
N GLY A 139 -12.08 2.90 6.02
CA GLY A 139 -13.15 3.56 6.75
C GLY A 139 -14.03 4.36 5.80
N ASP A 140 -14.23 5.64 6.09
CA ASP A 140 -14.96 6.61 5.25
C ASP A 140 -14.02 7.31 4.25
N GLY A 141 -13.03 6.59 3.71
CA GLY A 141 -12.09 7.11 2.72
C GLY A 141 -10.95 7.92 3.34
N ARG A 142 -10.32 7.39 4.38
CA ARG A 142 -9.25 8.04 5.15
C ARG A 142 -7.96 7.26 5.20
N VAL A 143 -6.90 7.94 5.64
CA VAL A 143 -5.73 7.31 6.22
C VAL A 143 -6.00 7.03 7.70
N GLU A 144 -6.01 5.76 8.08
CA GLU A 144 -6.27 5.32 9.46
C GLU A 144 -5.29 4.26 9.93
N GLN A 145 -5.17 4.14 11.25
CA GLN A 145 -4.64 2.95 11.87
C GLN A 145 -5.76 1.93 12.04
N ARG A 146 -5.56 0.69 11.59
CA ARG A 146 -6.56 -0.39 11.72
C ARG A 146 -5.98 -1.57 12.48
N VAL A 147 -6.86 -2.36 13.09
CA VAL A 147 -6.55 -3.72 13.55
C VAL A 147 -7.28 -4.66 12.61
N ARG A 148 -6.52 -5.57 11.98
CA ARG A 148 -7.05 -6.50 10.96
C ARG A 148 -6.76 -7.94 11.37
N PRO A 149 -7.70 -8.88 11.16
CA PRO A 149 -7.44 -10.30 11.37
C PRO A 149 -6.50 -10.83 10.29
N LYS A 150 -5.54 -11.69 10.67
CA LYS A 150 -4.62 -12.33 9.72
C LYS A 150 -5.33 -13.27 8.75
N SER A 151 -6.54 -13.74 9.07
CA SER A 151 -7.35 -14.58 8.18
C SER A 151 -7.75 -13.87 6.87
N GLN A 152 -7.74 -12.54 6.84
CA GLN A 152 -8.00 -11.74 5.64
C GLN A 152 -6.74 -11.47 4.81
N VAL A 153 -5.56 -11.89 5.27
CA VAL A 153 -4.29 -11.58 4.63
C VAL A 153 -3.95 -12.62 3.57
N VAL A 154 -3.71 -12.16 2.34
CA VAL A 154 -3.18 -12.97 1.24
C VAL A 154 -1.69 -13.18 1.39
N GLY A 155 -0.97 -12.14 1.80
CA GLY A 155 0.45 -12.21 2.13
C GLY A 155 1.07 -10.83 2.33
N TYR A 156 2.41 -10.83 2.41
CA TYR A 156 3.20 -9.67 2.75
C TYR A 156 4.32 -9.49 1.73
N GLY A 157 4.52 -8.25 1.28
CA GLY A 157 5.71 -7.82 0.57
C GLY A 157 6.71 -7.22 1.54
N TYR A 158 7.99 -7.59 1.42
CA TYR A 158 9.04 -7.20 2.36
C TYR A 158 9.94 -6.12 1.76
N PRO A 159 9.84 -4.86 2.23
CA PRO A 159 10.89 -3.88 2.02
C PRO A 159 12.17 -4.31 2.74
N GLU A 160 13.27 -4.08 2.08
CA GLU A 160 14.65 -4.24 2.48
C GLU A 160 15.02 -2.91 3.12
N PHE A 161 15.38 -3.04 4.38
CA PHE A 161 15.76 -1.94 5.23
C PHE A 161 17.27 -2.02 5.45
N GLN A 162 17.92 -0.86 5.51
CA GLN A 162 19.31 -0.77 5.94
C GLN A 162 19.32 -0.79 7.48
N GLY A 163 20.16 -1.66 8.04
CA GLY A 163 20.41 -1.74 9.48
C GLY A 163 21.14 -0.52 10.02
#